data_AF-A0A479ZT60-F1
#
_entry.id   AF-A0A479ZT60-F1
#
_cell.length_a   1.000
_cell.length_b   1.000
_cell.length_c   1.000
_cell.angle_alpha   90.00
_cell.angle_beta   90.00
_cell.angle_gamma   90.00
#
_symmetry.space_group_name_H-M   'P 1'
#
loop_
_entity.id
_entity.type
_entity.pdbx_description
1 polymer ?
#
loop_
_entity_poly.entity_id
_entity_poly.type
_entity_poly.pdbx_seq_one_letter_code
_entity_poly.pdbx_strand_id
1 'polypeptide(L)'
;MFCKKSHFGLKFTLAYHYNIYMDKIQVEIKELNSQIQALLRERAALTQNSIESSENNTNLAIVEAYRRQARENPKIAAEIQGIDNAIAFLEKQKQQKQAQLNGSLTFSKRLAQQQQELEAAKKVAEIHAQRVNELAQELAEEIKLLKACADELSPMYWQVYYKPFITGFKTISVPHVRSDGEVWTIVNRIV
;
A
#
# COMPACT_ATOMS: atom_id res chain seq x y z
N MET A 1 20.15 -27.72 -3.98
CA MET A 1 19.51 -27.04 -5.13
C MET A 1 18.01 -27.25 -5.03
N PHE A 2 17.28 -26.43 -4.28
CA PHE A 2 15.81 -26.55 -4.12
C PHE A 2 15.14 -25.18 -4.29
N CYS A 3 14.37 -25.09 -5.37
CA CYS A 3 13.19 -24.27 -5.65
C CYS A 3 13.03 -22.91 -4.93
N LYS A 4 13.69 -21.88 -5.44
CA LYS A 4 13.17 -20.50 -5.44
C LYS A 4 12.12 -20.35 -6.55
N LYS A 5 10.86 -20.74 -6.34
CA LYS A 5 9.78 -20.47 -7.34
C LYS A 5 8.40 -20.06 -6.80
N SER A 6 8.13 -20.03 -5.49
CA SER A 6 6.74 -19.80 -5.02
C SER A 6 6.35 -18.33 -4.76
N HIS A 7 7.28 -17.41 -4.48
CA HIS A 7 6.89 -16.02 -4.13
C HIS A 7 6.73 -15.05 -5.30
N PHE A 8 7.24 -15.39 -6.50
CA PHE A 8 7.03 -14.57 -7.70
C PHE A 8 5.66 -14.81 -8.36
N GLY A 9 5.13 -16.04 -8.29
CA GLY A 9 3.85 -16.39 -8.89
C GLY A 9 2.67 -15.67 -8.24
N LEU A 10 2.60 -15.64 -6.91
CA LEU A 10 1.49 -15.04 -6.16
C LEU A 10 1.41 -13.51 -6.31
N LYS A 11 2.55 -12.80 -6.32
CA LYS A 11 2.61 -11.35 -6.52
C LYS A 11 2.19 -10.93 -7.93
N PHE A 12 2.52 -11.73 -8.95
CA PHE A 12 2.05 -11.51 -10.31
C PHE A 12 0.53 -11.69 -10.41
N THR A 13 -0.05 -12.75 -9.85
CA THR A 13 -1.51 -12.94 -9.91
C THR A 13 -2.31 -11.81 -9.24
N LEU A 14 -1.86 -11.29 -8.09
CA LEU A 14 -2.56 -10.22 -7.37
C LEU A 14 -2.46 -8.87 -8.11
N ALA A 15 -1.30 -8.52 -8.66
CA ALA A 15 -1.13 -7.30 -9.43
C ALA A 15 -1.94 -7.32 -10.75
N TYR A 16 -2.02 -8.48 -11.41
CA TYR A 16 -2.81 -8.65 -12.62
C TYR A 16 -4.32 -8.58 -12.34
N HIS A 17 -4.81 -9.23 -11.28
CA HIS A 17 -6.22 -9.12 -10.89
C HIS A 17 -6.59 -7.69 -10.49
N TYR A 18 -5.68 -6.98 -9.83
CA TYR A 18 -5.86 -5.58 -9.45
C TYR A 18 -5.92 -4.65 -10.66
N ASN A 19 -5.03 -4.84 -11.65
CA ASN A 19 -5.07 -4.08 -12.90
C ASN A 19 -6.36 -4.33 -13.69
N ILE A 20 -6.78 -5.60 -13.80
CA ILE A 20 -8.05 -5.97 -14.44
C ILE A 20 -9.25 -5.31 -13.74
N TYR A 21 -9.22 -5.23 -12.40
CA TYR A 21 -10.28 -4.58 -11.63
C TYR A 21 -10.32 -3.06 -11.86
N MET A 22 -9.17 -2.39 -11.95
CA MET A 22 -9.09 -0.97 -12.26
C MET A 22 -9.60 -0.64 -13.66
N ASP A 23 -9.20 -1.45 -14.65
CA ASP A 23 -9.66 -1.29 -16.04
C ASP A 23 -11.17 -1.47 -16.13
N LYS A 24 -11.75 -2.42 -15.39
CA LYS A 24 -13.21 -2.58 -15.30
C LYS A 24 -13.89 -1.34 -14.75
N ILE A 25 -13.39 -0.76 -13.65
CA ILE A 25 -13.96 0.48 -13.08
C ILE A 25 -13.88 1.63 -14.09
N GLN A 26 -12.78 1.76 -14.84
CA GLN A 26 -12.64 2.79 -15.87
C GLN A 26 -13.64 2.61 -17.02
N VAL A 27 -13.85 1.36 -17.47
CA VAL A 27 -14.86 1.03 -18.48
C VAL A 27 -16.26 1.39 -17.99
N GLU A 28 -16.58 1.05 -16.74
CA GLU A 28 -17.89 1.38 -16.15
C GLU A 28 -18.10 2.90 -16.01
N ILE A 29 -17.07 3.67 -15.65
CA ILE A 29 -17.14 5.14 -15.61
C ILE A 29 -17.38 5.70 -17.03
N LYS A 30 -16.72 5.14 -18.05
CA LYS A 30 -16.91 5.55 -19.44
C LYS A 30 -18.34 5.27 -19.92
N GLU A 31 -18.87 4.11 -19.54
CA GLU A 31 -20.25 3.72 -19.85
C GLU A 31 -21.27 4.66 -19.17
N LEU A 32 -21.09 4.95 -17.87
CA LEU A 32 -21.93 5.91 -17.14
C LEU A 32 -21.90 7.30 -17.80
N ASN A 33 -20.72 7.77 -18.23
CA ASN A 33 -20.61 9.04 -18.96
C ASN A 33 -21.39 9.03 -20.29
N SER A 34 -21.35 7.92 -21.02
CA SER A 34 -22.12 7.76 -22.26
C SER A 34 -23.63 7.84 -22.00
N GLN A 35 -24.12 7.16 -20.95
CA GLN A 35 -25.53 7.16 -20.56
C GLN A 35 -26.00 8.54 -20.10
N ILE A 36 -25.20 9.23 -19.29
CA ILE A 36 -25.49 10.62 -18.87
C ILE A 36 -25.58 11.55 -20.10
N GLN A 37 -24.65 11.43 -21.05
CA GLN A 37 -24.67 12.24 -22.27
C GLN A 37 -25.88 11.95 -23.16
N ALA A 38 -26.32 10.69 -23.25
CA ALA A 38 -27.54 10.34 -23.97
C ALA A 38 -28.78 10.98 -23.33
N LEU A 39 -28.93 10.86 -22.01
CA LEU A 39 -30.03 11.46 -21.25
C LEU A 39 -30.04 12.99 -21.32
N LEU A 40 -28.86 13.64 -21.32
CA LEU A 40 -28.77 15.09 -21.50
C LEU A 40 -29.25 15.55 -22.88
N ARG A 41 -28.96 14.77 -23.94
CA ARG A 41 -29.47 15.06 -25.29
C ARG A 41 -30.98 14.86 -25.39
N GLU A 42 -31.49 13.80 -24.78
CA GLU A 42 -32.93 13.52 -24.70
C GLU A 42 -33.66 14.65 -23.96
N ARG A 43 -33.15 15.05 -22.79
CA ARG A 43 -33.66 16.21 -22.04
C ARG A 43 -33.67 17.49 -22.88
N ALA A 44 -32.60 17.77 -23.63
CA ALA A 44 -32.51 18.94 -24.47
C ALA A 44 -33.53 18.93 -25.62
N ALA A 45 -33.73 17.77 -26.26
CA ALA A 45 -34.72 17.59 -27.32
C ALA A 45 -36.16 17.81 -26.80
N LEU A 46 -36.49 17.25 -25.63
CA LEU A 46 -37.80 17.45 -24.99
C LEU A 46 -38.04 18.93 -24.62
N THR A 47 -36.99 19.63 -24.18
CA THR A 47 -37.06 21.04 -23.78
C THR A 47 -37.23 21.97 -24.99
N GLN A 48 -36.50 21.72 -26.09
CA GLN A 48 -36.62 22.50 -27.34
C GLN A 48 -38.00 22.39 -27.98
N ASN A 49 -38.66 21.25 -27.84
CA ASN A 49 -40.00 21.03 -28.39
C ASN A 49 -41.13 21.65 -27.56
N SER A 50 -40.85 22.20 -26.37
CA SER A 50 -41.87 22.54 -25.38
C SER A 50 -41.75 23.91 -24.73
N ILE A 51 -40.60 24.58 -24.84
CA ILE A 51 -40.40 25.95 -24.34
C ILE A 51 -40.26 26.88 -25.55
N GLU A 52 -41.29 27.66 -25.85
CA GLU A 52 -41.14 28.82 -26.73
C GLU A 52 -40.16 29.81 -26.07
N SER A 53 -39.12 30.18 -26.82
CA SER A 53 -38.07 31.10 -26.37
C SER A 53 -38.67 32.39 -25.81
N SER A 54 -38.68 32.55 -24.48
CA SER A 54 -39.01 33.83 -23.85
C SER A 54 -37.92 34.84 -24.20
N GLU A 55 -38.29 35.97 -24.81
CA GLU A 55 -37.35 37.05 -25.20
C GLU A 55 -36.62 37.70 -24.01
N ASN A 56 -37.00 37.39 -22.77
CA ASN A 56 -36.37 37.90 -21.55
C ASN A 56 -35.62 36.81 -20.77
N ASN A 57 -34.28 36.83 -20.87
CA ASN A 57 -33.35 35.91 -20.19
C ASN A 57 -33.17 36.16 -18.69
N THR A 58 -34.23 36.54 -17.97
CA THR A 58 -34.15 36.68 -16.50
C THR A 58 -34.43 35.34 -15.81
N ASN A 59 -33.74 35.06 -14.70
CA ASN A 59 -33.93 33.81 -13.94
C ASN A 59 -35.40 33.57 -13.54
N LEU A 60 -36.15 34.64 -13.25
CA LEU A 60 -37.58 34.57 -12.94
C LEU A 60 -38.42 34.17 -14.16
N ALA A 61 -38.16 34.77 -15.33
CA ALA A 61 -38.86 34.41 -16.57
C ALA A 61 -38.61 32.95 -16.98
N ILE A 62 -37.40 32.42 -16.73
CA ILE A 62 -37.09 31.00 -16.94
C ILE A 62 -37.94 30.12 -16.02
N VAL A 63 -37.97 30.40 -14.71
CA VAL A 63 -38.77 29.63 -13.74
C VAL A 63 -40.26 29.67 -14.08
N GLU A 64 -40.77 30.82 -14.52
CA GLU A 64 -42.16 30.97 -14.93
C GLU A 64 -42.48 30.18 -16.22
N ALA A 65 -41.57 30.17 -17.20
CA ALA A 65 -41.72 29.38 -18.42
C ALA A 65 -41.79 27.87 -18.11
N TYR A 66 -40.90 27.37 -17.24
CA TYR A 66 -40.95 25.96 -16.79
C TYR A 66 -42.24 25.64 -16.01
N ARG A 67 -42.72 26.57 -15.16
CA ARG A 67 -44.00 26.39 -14.45
C ARG A 67 -45.20 26.37 -15.39
N ARG A 68 -45.19 27.22 -16.43
CA ARG A 68 -46.23 27.26 -17.46
C ARG A 68 -46.23 25.95 -18.24
N GLN A 69 -45.07 25.50 -18.71
CA GLN A 69 -44.90 24.22 -19.39
C GLN A 69 -45.38 23.04 -18.54
N ALA A 70 -45.09 23.02 -17.24
CA ALA A 70 -45.56 21.95 -16.35
C ALA A 70 -47.09 21.91 -16.20
N ARG A 71 -47.76 23.06 -16.33
CA ARG A 71 -49.23 23.15 -16.30
C ARG A 71 -49.84 22.77 -17.65
N GLU A 72 -49.23 23.20 -18.74
CA GLU A 72 -49.74 22.99 -20.11
C GLU A 72 -49.43 21.57 -20.63
N ASN A 73 -48.28 21.01 -20.27
CA ASN A 73 -47.78 19.72 -20.73
C ASN A 73 -47.24 18.87 -19.57
N PRO A 74 -48.10 18.40 -18.65
CA PRO A 74 -47.68 17.69 -17.43
C PRO A 74 -46.95 16.37 -17.71
N LYS A 75 -47.26 15.70 -18.83
CA LYS A 75 -46.56 14.47 -19.24
C LYS A 75 -45.09 14.73 -19.58
N ILE A 76 -44.82 15.76 -20.38
CA ILE A 76 -43.45 16.15 -20.77
C ILE A 76 -42.68 16.62 -19.54
N ALA A 77 -43.30 17.39 -18.65
CA ALA A 77 -42.68 17.83 -17.41
C ALA A 77 -42.30 16.65 -16.48
N ALA A 78 -43.16 15.64 -16.36
CA ALA A 78 -42.86 14.42 -15.60
C ALA A 78 -41.71 13.60 -16.24
N GLU A 79 -41.65 13.54 -17.57
CA GLU A 79 -40.59 12.87 -18.31
C GLU A 79 -39.23 13.57 -18.13
N ILE A 80 -39.19 14.90 -18.25
CA ILE A 80 -37.99 15.71 -17.97
C ILE A 80 -37.52 15.50 -16.52
N GLN A 81 -38.45 15.51 -15.55
CA GLN A 81 -38.12 15.24 -14.15
C GLN A 81 -37.59 13.81 -13.94
N GLY A 82 -38.14 12.82 -14.66
CA GLY A 82 -37.66 11.44 -14.66
C GLY A 82 -36.21 11.34 -15.17
N ILE A 83 -35.91 12.03 -16.27
CA ILE A 83 -34.57 12.12 -16.84
C ILE A 83 -33.60 12.83 -15.88
N ASP A 84 -34.01 13.94 -15.27
CA ASP A 84 -33.19 14.67 -14.28
C ASP A 84 -32.86 13.80 -13.06
N ASN A 85 -33.83 13.02 -12.56
CA ASN A 85 -33.61 12.06 -11.47
C ASN A 85 -32.66 10.93 -11.89
N ALA A 86 -32.79 10.41 -13.12
CA ALA A 86 -31.91 9.38 -13.64
C ALA A 86 -30.47 9.88 -13.79
N ILE A 87 -30.28 11.10 -14.32
CA ILE A 87 -28.97 11.75 -14.43
C ILE A 87 -28.34 11.93 -13.04
N ALA A 88 -29.10 12.44 -12.06
CA ALA A 88 -28.61 12.62 -10.70
C ALA A 88 -28.16 11.30 -10.05
N PHE A 89 -28.91 10.22 -10.28
CA PHE A 89 -28.55 8.89 -9.81
C PHE A 89 -27.26 8.36 -10.47
N LEU A 90 -27.12 8.52 -11.79
CA LEU A 90 -25.93 8.08 -12.53
C LEU A 90 -24.68 8.89 -12.18
N GLU A 91 -24.80 10.22 -12.00
CA GLU A 91 -23.69 11.07 -11.53
C GLU A 91 -23.22 10.66 -10.13
N LYS A 92 -24.15 10.32 -9.22
CA LYS A 92 -23.80 9.80 -7.90
C LYS A 92 -23.02 8.48 -8.00
N GLN A 93 -23.47 7.55 -8.84
CA GLN A 93 -22.75 6.29 -9.06
C GLN A 93 -21.36 6.50 -9.67
N LYS A 94 -21.24 7.41 -10.64
CA LYS A 94 -19.97 7.79 -11.24
C LYS A 94 -19.01 8.38 -10.21
N GLN A 95 -19.49 9.28 -9.35
CA GLN A 95 -18.68 9.86 -8.28
C GLN A 95 -18.16 8.79 -7.31
N GLN A 96 -19.01 7.82 -6.93
CA GLN A 96 -18.61 6.70 -6.08
C GLN A 96 -17.51 5.84 -6.73
N LYS A 97 -17.67 5.48 -8.02
CA LYS A 97 -16.67 4.70 -8.75
C LYS A 97 -15.35 5.46 -8.93
N GLN A 98 -15.41 6.77 -9.19
CA GLN A 98 -14.22 7.61 -9.28
C GLN A 98 -13.49 7.71 -7.93
N ALA A 99 -14.22 7.81 -6.82
CA ALA A 99 -13.64 7.80 -5.49
C ALA A 99 -12.95 6.46 -5.17
N GLN A 100 -13.56 5.33 -5.56
CA GLN A 100 -12.95 4.01 -5.43
C GLN A 100 -11.64 3.90 -6.23
N LEU A 101 -11.65 4.33 -7.50
CA LEU A 101 -10.48 4.35 -8.36
C LEU A 101 -9.33 5.18 -7.76
N ASN A 102 -9.63 6.41 -7.31
CA ASN A 102 -8.65 7.32 -6.73
C ASN A 102 -8.08 6.82 -5.40
N GLY A 103 -8.94 6.28 -4.54
CA GLY A 103 -8.52 5.70 -3.25
C GLY A 103 -7.58 4.52 -3.45
N SER A 104 -7.91 3.66 -4.40
CA SER A 104 -7.14 2.47 -4.71
C SER A 104 -5.78 2.82 -5.36
N LEU A 105 -5.73 3.80 -6.27
CA LEU A 105 -4.46 4.33 -6.81
C LEU A 105 -3.54 4.91 -5.73
N THR A 106 -4.12 5.66 -4.78
CA THR A 106 -3.37 6.25 -3.66
C THR A 106 -2.80 5.17 -2.76
N PHE A 107 -3.58 4.14 -2.45
CA PHE A 107 -3.12 2.99 -1.67
C PHE A 107 -1.96 2.26 -2.37
N SER A 108 -2.05 2.01 -3.68
CA SER A 108 -0.97 1.36 -4.43
C SER A 108 0.33 2.15 -4.41
N LYS A 109 0.27 3.48 -4.59
CA LYS A 109 1.47 4.34 -4.52
C LYS A 109 2.12 4.28 -3.14
N ARG A 110 1.32 4.36 -2.08
CA ARG A 110 1.80 4.24 -0.70
C ARG A 110 2.47 2.89 -0.46
N LEU A 111 1.84 1.81 -0.90
CA LEU A 111 2.39 0.45 -0.73
C LEU A 111 3.72 0.29 -1.48
N ALA A 112 3.83 0.82 -2.70
CA ALA A 112 5.07 0.79 -3.47
C ALA A 112 6.20 1.56 -2.76
N GLN A 113 5.88 2.74 -2.21
CA GLN A 113 6.83 3.53 -1.43
C GLN A 113 7.28 2.79 -0.16
N GLN A 114 6.33 2.24 0.62
CA GLN A 114 6.64 1.45 1.81
C GLN A 114 7.51 0.23 1.49
N GLN A 115 7.26 -0.43 0.37
CA GLN A 115 8.08 -1.56 -0.07
C GLN A 115 9.51 -1.12 -0.38
N GLN A 116 9.70 0.02 -1.04
CA GLN A 116 11.03 0.55 -1.34
C GLN A 116 11.80 0.94 -0.06
N GLU A 117 11.13 1.63 0.87
CA GLU A 117 11.69 2.00 2.17
C GLU A 117 12.09 0.76 2.99
N LEU A 118 11.23 -0.27 2.99
CA LEU A 118 11.50 -1.54 3.66
C LEU A 118 12.73 -2.26 3.08
N GLU A 119 12.86 -2.32 1.75
CA GLU A 119 14.02 -2.96 1.11
C GLU A 119 15.32 -2.18 1.36
N ALA A 120 15.26 -0.85 1.46
CA ALA A 120 16.42 -0.05 1.87
C ALA A 120 16.81 -0.32 3.33
N ALA A 121 15.83 -0.33 4.25
CA ALA A 121 16.05 -0.62 5.66
C ALA A 121 16.62 -2.04 5.89
N LYS A 122 16.14 -3.03 5.12
CA LYS A 122 16.66 -4.41 5.17
C LYS A 122 18.15 -4.48 4.81
N LYS A 123 18.59 -3.75 3.77
CA LYS A 123 20.01 -3.71 3.39
C LYS A 123 20.87 -3.13 4.51
N VAL A 124 20.40 -2.07 5.16
CA VAL A 124 21.09 -1.49 6.31
C VAL A 124 21.18 -2.49 7.46
N ALA A 125 20.09 -3.18 7.78
CA ALA A 125 20.07 -4.21 8.81
C ALA A 125 21.02 -5.39 8.49
N GLU A 126 21.10 -5.81 7.23
CA GLU A 126 22.01 -6.86 6.76
C GLU A 126 23.48 -6.47 6.96
N ILE A 127 23.85 -5.22 6.63
CA ILE A 127 25.20 -4.70 6.89
C ILE A 127 25.52 -4.77 8.39
N HIS A 128 24.60 -4.33 9.25
CA HIS A 128 24.80 -4.38 10.69
C HIS A 128 24.88 -5.81 11.23
N ALA A 129 24.07 -6.73 10.72
CA ALA A 129 24.12 -8.14 11.10
C ALA A 129 25.46 -8.79 10.71
N GLN A 130 25.99 -8.49 9.52
CA GLN A 130 27.31 -8.92 9.12
C GLN A 130 28.39 -8.33 10.03
N ARG A 131 28.29 -7.03 10.36
CA ARG A 131 29.24 -6.39 11.27
C ARG A 131 29.23 -7.00 12.67
N VAL A 132 28.06 -7.37 13.20
CA VAL A 132 27.96 -8.09 14.47
C VAL A 132 28.69 -9.43 14.39
N ASN A 133 28.57 -10.16 13.28
CA ASN A 133 29.25 -11.44 13.10
C ASN A 133 30.78 -11.30 13.04
N GLU A 134 31.28 -10.26 12.36
CA GLU A 134 32.72 -9.95 12.31
C GLU A 134 33.26 -9.64 13.71
N LEU A 135 32.60 -8.73 14.43
CA LEU A 135 32.99 -8.37 15.79
C LEU A 135 32.90 -9.55 16.77
N ALA A 136 31.92 -10.43 16.60
CA ALA A 136 31.81 -11.64 17.38
C ALA A 136 32.97 -12.61 17.13
N GLN A 137 33.50 -12.67 15.91
CA GLN A 137 34.69 -13.45 15.59
C GLN A 137 35.95 -12.84 16.21
N GLU A 138 36.14 -11.53 16.08
CA GLU A 138 37.26 -10.82 16.71
C GLU A 138 37.25 -11.05 18.24
N LEU A 139 36.07 -10.92 18.87
CA LEU A 139 35.90 -11.18 20.29
C LEU A 139 36.18 -12.64 20.65
N ALA A 140 35.78 -13.58 19.79
CA ALA A 140 36.04 -15.00 20.01
C ALA A 140 37.53 -15.33 20.01
N GLU A 141 38.30 -14.70 19.12
CA GLU A 141 39.76 -14.86 19.05
C GLU A 141 40.44 -14.24 20.29
N GLU A 142 40.03 -13.03 20.67
CA GLU A 142 40.59 -12.34 21.85
C GLU A 142 40.32 -13.12 23.14
N ILE A 143 39.13 -13.70 23.29
CA ILE A 143 38.78 -14.55 24.45
C ILE A 143 39.67 -15.81 24.52
N LYS A 144 40.00 -16.41 23.37
CA LYS A 144 40.91 -17.56 23.33
C LYS A 144 42.33 -17.18 23.72
N LEU A 145 42.82 -16.02 23.29
CA LEU A 145 44.12 -15.49 23.69
C LEU A 145 44.16 -15.19 25.19
N LEU A 146 43.14 -14.50 25.71
CA LEU A 146 43.03 -14.22 27.14
C LEU A 146 42.98 -15.50 27.98
N LYS A 147 42.28 -16.53 27.49
CA LYS A 147 42.25 -17.86 28.13
C LYS A 147 43.65 -18.49 28.19
N ALA A 148 44.39 -18.46 27.09
CA ALA A 148 45.75 -18.99 27.04
C ALA A 148 46.68 -18.27 28.05
N CYS A 149 46.60 -16.94 28.11
CA CYS A 149 47.33 -16.15 29.12
C CYS A 149 46.92 -16.52 30.55
N ALA A 150 45.62 -16.72 30.79
CA ALA A 150 45.13 -17.11 32.10
C ALA A 150 45.63 -18.50 32.49
N ASP A 151 45.66 -19.46 31.56
CA ASP A 151 46.14 -20.82 31.79
C ASP A 151 47.65 -20.84 32.10
N GLU A 152 48.44 -20.00 31.43
CA GLU A 152 49.89 -19.83 31.68
C GLU A 152 50.18 -19.16 33.03
N LEU A 153 49.44 -18.08 33.35
CA LEU A 153 49.67 -17.31 34.59
C LEU A 153 49.11 -17.98 35.84
N SER A 154 48.06 -18.81 35.70
CA SER A 154 47.33 -19.36 36.84
C SER A 154 48.19 -20.15 37.85
N PRO A 155 49.13 -21.02 37.42
CA PRO A 155 50.02 -21.71 38.36
C PRO A 155 50.90 -20.76 39.18
N MET A 156 51.51 -19.77 38.53
CA MET A 156 52.36 -18.77 39.21
C MET A 156 51.55 -17.89 40.16
N TYR A 157 50.38 -17.45 39.70
CA TYR A 157 49.48 -16.63 40.50
C TYR A 157 48.96 -17.38 41.73
N TRP A 158 48.68 -18.68 41.60
CA TRP A 158 48.27 -19.52 42.73
C TRP A 158 49.37 -19.67 43.78
N GLN A 159 50.63 -19.82 43.38
CA GLN A 159 51.76 -19.93 44.31
C GLN A 159 51.89 -18.70 45.22
N VAL A 160 51.51 -17.52 44.72
CA VAL A 160 51.61 -16.25 45.46
C VAL A 160 50.33 -15.93 46.22
N TYR A 161 49.17 -16.13 45.59
CA TYR A 161 47.89 -15.61 46.08
C TYR A 161 46.86 -16.69 46.45
N TYR A 162 47.18 -17.98 46.28
CA TYR A 162 46.31 -19.13 46.60
C TYR A 162 44.90 -19.05 46.00
N LYS A 163 44.77 -18.41 44.84
CA LYS A 163 43.51 -18.24 44.10
C LYS A 163 43.80 -18.21 42.59
N PRO A 164 42.83 -18.50 41.72
CA PRO A 164 43.04 -18.44 40.26
C PRO A 164 43.15 -16.98 39.78
N PHE A 165 43.90 -16.75 38.70
CA PHE A 165 44.07 -15.42 38.13
C PHE A 165 42.78 -14.90 37.47
N ILE A 166 42.21 -15.70 36.55
CA ILE A 166 40.92 -15.44 35.90
C ILE A 166 40.12 -16.75 35.90
N THR A 167 38.81 -16.67 36.12
CA THR A 167 37.89 -17.82 36.04
C THR A 167 36.74 -17.53 35.09
N GLY A 168 35.97 -18.55 34.69
CA GLY A 168 34.77 -18.38 33.84
C GLY A 168 34.89 -18.84 32.39
N PHE A 169 36.05 -19.34 31.96
CA PHE A 169 36.28 -19.83 30.57
C PHE A 169 35.60 -21.16 30.19
N LYS A 170 34.67 -21.69 31.00
CA LYS A 170 34.03 -23.01 30.75
C LYS A 170 32.98 -22.97 29.63
N THR A 171 32.25 -21.86 29.51
CA THR A 171 31.18 -21.69 28.53
C THR A 171 31.11 -20.23 28.14
N ILE A 172 32.00 -19.80 27.25
CA ILE A 172 31.90 -18.48 26.66
C ILE A 172 31.20 -18.62 25.32
N SER A 173 30.24 -17.74 25.06
CA SER A 173 29.53 -17.70 23.80
C SER A 173 29.49 -16.29 23.24
N VAL A 174 29.61 -16.16 21.93
CA VAL A 174 29.48 -14.91 21.20
C VAL A 174 28.20 -14.90 20.37
N PRO A 175 27.56 -13.73 20.17
CA PRO A 175 26.36 -13.63 19.36
C PRO A 175 26.68 -13.93 17.89
N HIS A 176 25.75 -14.55 17.19
CA HIS A 176 25.80 -14.79 15.75
C HIS A 176 24.43 -14.53 15.14
N VAL A 177 24.39 -13.61 14.18
CA VAL A 177 23.18 -13.28 13.44
C VAL A 177 23.10 -14.13 12.18
N ARG A 178 21.98 -14.83 11.99
CA ARG A 178 21.70 -15.61 10.78
C ARG A 178 20.36 -15.18 10.17
N SER A 179 20.24 -15.35 8.85
CA SER A 179 18.98 -15.18 8.13
C SER A 179 18.35 -16.55 7.89
N ASP A 180 17.15 -16.76 8.44
CA ASP A 180 16.31 -17.95 8.23
C ASP A 180 15.31 -17.71 7.06
N GLY A 181 15.73 -16.91 6.06
CA GLY A 181 14.91 -16.51 4.92
C GLY A 181 14.34 -15.11 5.11
N GLU A 182 13.10 -15.02 5.60
CA GLU A 182 12.43 -13.73 5.83
C GLU A 182 12.72 -13.13 7.22
N VAL A 183 13.19 -13.96 8.15
CA VAL A 183 13.43 -13.59 9.54
C VAL A 183 14.91 -13.67 9.86
N TRP A 184 15.40 -12.66 10.58
CA TRP A 184 16.76 -12.61 11.10
C TRP A 184 16.74 -13.01 12.57
N THR A 185 17.62 -13.94 12.93
CA THR A 185 17.67 -14.53 14.27
C THR A 185 19.07 -14.36 14.85
N ILE A 186 19.15 -13.96 16.11
CA ILE A 186 20.41 -13.90 16.87
C ILE A 186 20.51 -15.19 17.70
N VAL A 187 21.61 -15.92 17.54
CA VAL A 187 21.92 -17.15 18.28
C VAL A 187 23.28 -17.03 18.95
N ASN A 188 23.47 -17.62 20.12
CA ASN A 188 24.77 -17.64 20.79
C ASN A 188 25.58 -18.86 20.34
N ARG A 189 26.79 -18.63 19.82
CA ARG A 189 27.75 -19.69 19.46
C ARG A 189 28.81 -19.81 20.55
N ILE A 190 29.02 -21.03 21.04
CA ILE A 190 30.08 -21.33 22.00
C ILE A 190 31.44 -21.18 21.31
N VAL A 191 32.39 -20.58 22.02
CA VAL A 191 33.75 -20.24 21.55
C VAL A 191 34.81 -21.08 22.26
#